data_AF-A0A2A2Y1D8-F1
#
_entry.id   AF-A0A2A2Y1D8-F1
#
_cell.length_a   1.000
_cell.length_b   1.000
_cell.length_c   1.000
_cell.angle_alpha   90.00
_cell.angle_beta   90.00
_cell.angle_gamma   90.00
#
_symmetry.space_group_name_H-M   'P 1'
#
loop_
_entity.id
_entity.type
_entity.pdbx_description
1 polymer ?
#
loop_
_entity_poly.entity_id
_entity_poly.type
_entity_poly.pdbx_seq_one_letter_code
_entity_poly.pdbx_strand_id
1 'polypeptide(L)'
;MVVARWKVNSKAGQPGWACLIPIYNLYVELRVAGMSPLWLLTLLACGIGYIVPWIICQIKTAQRFGHGAGFGLGLILLNVIFLPILAFGSSRYTPDHHGQA
;
A
#
# COMPACT_ATOMS: atom_id res chain seq x y z
N MET A 1 -10.47 6.74 -7.87
CA MET A 1 -9.59 5.80 -7.12
C MET A 1 -8.40 5.31 -7.94
N VAL A 2 -8.59 4.90 -9.20
CA VAL A 2 -7.50 4.41 -10.08
C VAL A 2 -6.38 5.46 -10.25
N VAL A 3 -6.71 6.72 -10.54
CA VAL A 3 -5.71 7.79 -10.71
C VAL A 3 -4.90 8.03 -9.43
N ALA A 4 -5.55 7.99 -8.26
CA ALA A 4 -4.87 8.14 -6.98
C ALA A 4 -3.93 6.96 -6.72
N ARG A 5 -4.37 5.71 -6.94
CA ARG A 5 -3.54 4.50 -6.87
C ARG A 5 -2.35 4.56 -7.83
N TRP A 6 -2.58 4.96 -9.07
CA TRP A 6 -1.52 5.16 -10.06
C TRP A 6 -0.46 6.13 -9.51
N LYS A 7 -0.88 7.28 -8.99
CA LYS A 7 0.02 8.29 -8.45
C LYS A 7 0.78 7.81 -7.21
N VAL A 8 0.13 7.07 -6.30
CA VAL A 8 0.78 6.42 -5.14
C VAL A 8 1.88 5.46 -5.60
N ASN A 9 1.57 4.58 -6.56
CA ASN A 9 2.55 3.64 -7.11
C ASN A 9 3.73 4.38 -7.75
N SER A 10 3.46 5.42 -8.54
CA SER A 10 4.53 6.26 -9.12
C SER A 10 5.37 6.98 -8.06
N LYS A 11 4.77 7.45 -6.96
CA LYS A 11 5.52 8.02 -5.83
C LYS A 11 6.43 6.99 -5.15
N ALA A 12 6.02 5.73 -5.13
CA ALA A 12 6.80 4.63 -4.57
C ALA A 12 7.83 4.04 -5.56
N GLY A 13 8.02 4.67 -6.73
CA GLY A 13 8.94 4.19 -7.77
C GLY A 13 8.45 2.94 -8.51
N GLN A 14 7.15 2.62 -8.41
CA GLN A 14 6.51 1.48 -9.05
C GLN A 14 5.70 1.91 -10.29
N PRO A 15 5.46 1.01 -11.26
CA PRO A 15 4.65 1.31 -12.43
C PRO A 15 3.22 1.65 -12.01
N GLY A 16 2.78 2.87 -12.32
CA GLY A 16 1.46 3.34 -11.88
C GLY A 16 0.29 2.62 -12.52
N TRP A 17 0.45 2.15 -13.77
CA TRP A 17 -0.54 1.33 -14.46
C TRP A 17 -0.73 -0.06 -13.83
N ALA A 18 0.16 -0.49 -12.93
CA ALA A 18 0.05 -1.79 -12.25
C ALA A 18 -1.29 -1.96 -11.53
N CYS A 19 -1.93 -0.86 -11.12
CA CYS A 19 -3.25 -0.88 -10.49
C CYS A 19 -4.39 -1.40 -11.40
N LEU A 20 -4.16 -1.53 -12.70
CA LEU A 20 -5.14 -2.05 -13.67
C LEU A 20 -5.17 -3.59 -13.72
N ILE A 21 -4.06 -4.25 -13.40
CA ILE A 21 -3.97 -5.72 -13.43
C ILE A 21 -4.15 -6.25 -12.01
N PRO A 22 -5.18 -7.07 -11.72
CA PRO A 22 -5.50 -7.47 -10.34
C PRO A 22 -4.34 -8.15 -9.59
N ILE A 23 -3.72 -9.17 -10.19
CA ILE A 23 -2.64 -9.94 -9.55
C ILE A 23 -1.36 -9.10 -9.43
N TYR A 24 -1.02 -8.36 -10.48
CA TYR A 24 0.18 -7.52 -10.48
C TYR A 24 0.03 -6.32 -9.53
N ASN A 25 -1.17 -5.77 -9.38
CA ASN A 25 -1.47 -4.74 -8.40
C ASN A 25 -1.16 -5.23 -6.97
N LEU A 26 -1.58 -6.45 -6.61
CA LEU A 26 -1.28 -7.03 -5.29
C LEU A 26 0.22 -7.20 -5.08
N TYR A 27 0.93 -7.69 -6.12
CA TYR A 27 2.39 -7.78 -6.07
C TYR A 27 3.05 -6.42 -5.84
N VAL A 28 2.64 -5.39 -6.58
CA VAL A 28 3.16 -4.03 -6.44
C VAL A 28 2.82 -3.43 -5.08
N GLU A 29 1.59 -3.59 -4.59
CA GLU A 29 1.18 -3.15 -3.24
C GLU A 29 2.07 -3.78 -2.16
N LEU A 30 2.35 -5.08 -2.23
CA LEU A 30 3.28 -5.74 -1.32
C LEU A 30 4.70 -5.16 -1.41
N ARG A 31 5.17 -4.83 -2.62
CA ARG A 31 6.48 -4.18 -2.83
C ARG A 31 6.51 -2.77 -2.26
N VAL A 32 5.43 -2.00 -2.42
CA VAL A 32 5.25 -0.68 -1.82
C VAL A 32 5.23 -0.80 -0.30
N ALA A 33 4.50 -1.76 0.27
CA ALA A 33 4.51 -2.06 1.70
C ALA A 33 5.83 -2.71 2.20
N GLY A 34 6.72 -3.09 1.27
CA GLY A 34 7.92 -3.91 1.45
C GLY A 34 7.72 -5.12 2.33
N MET A 35 6.61 -5.78 2.05
CA MET A 35 6.35 -7.13 2.51
C MET A 35 7.01 -8.11 1.53
N SER A 36 7.37 -9.29 2.03
CA SER A 36 7.88 -10.36 1.18
C SER A 36 6.85 -10.73 0.10
N PRO A 37 7.26 -10.94 -1.16
CA PRO A 37 6.37 -11.41 -2.22
C PRO A 37 5.65 -12.73 -1.89
N LEU A 38 6.14 -13.52 -0.93
CA LEU A 38 5.48 -14.73 -0.43
C LEU A 38 4.08 -14.45 0.13
N TRP A 39 3.83 -13.23 0.64
CA TRP A 39 2.49 -12.81 1.07
C TRP A 39 1.47 -12.78 -0.08
N LEU A 40 1.91 -12.73 -1.34
CA LEU A 40 1.03 -12.84 -2.51
C LEU A 40 0.35 -14.20 -2.56
N LEU A 41 1.06 -15.28 -2.21
CA LEU A 41 0.49 -16.63 -2.14
C LEU A 41 -0.57 -16.71 -1.05
N THR A 42 -0.31 -16.10 0.11
CA THR A 42 -1.30 -16.03 1.21
C THR A 42 -2.53 -15.21 0.80
N LEU A 43 -2.34 -14.10 0.08
CA LEU A 43 -3.44 -13.28 -0.43
C LEU A 43 -4.27 -13.99 -1.51
N LEU A 44 -3.65 -14.82 -2.35
CA LEU A 44 -4.33 -15.56 -3.42
C LEU A 44 -4.98 -16.86 -2.93
N ALA A 45 -4.38 -17.55 -1.95
CA ALA A 45 -4.83 -18.86 -1.48
C ALA A 45 -5.90 -18.78 -0.39
N CYS A 46 -5.93 -17.70 0.39
CA CYS A 46 -6.77 -17.63 1.59
C CYS A 46 -8.01 -16.77 1.33
N GLY A 47 -9.15 -17.43 1.07
CA GLY A 47 -10.43 -16.77 0.76
C GLY A 47 -10.84 -15.70 1.79
N ILE A 48 -11.17 -16.08 3.04
CA ILE A 48 -11.53 -15.13 4.12
C ILE A 48 -10.28 -14.62 4.86
N GLY A 49 -9.19 -15.41 4.85
CA GLY A 49 -7.94 -15.07 5.53
C GLY A 49 -7.15 -13.91 4.89
N TYR A 50 -7.57 -13.39 3.73
CA TYR A 50 -6.92 -12.27 3.06
C TYR A 50 -7.01 -10.93 3.82
N ILE A 51 -7.98 -10.79 4.73
CA ILE A 51 -8.27 -9.50 5.40
C ILE A 51 -7.09 -9.05 6.26
N VAL A 52 -6.50 -9.97 7.04
CA VAL A 52 -5.37 -9.66 7.94
C VAL A 52 -4.13 -9.18 7.16
N PRO A 53 -3.60 -9.92 6.17
CA PRO A 53 -2.48 -9.44 5.36
C PRO A 53 -2.77 -8.14 4.64
N TRP A 54 -4.00 -7.96 4.16
CA TRP A 54 -4.41 -6.74 3.49
C TRP A 54 -4.36 -5.53 4.43
N ILE A 55 -4.89 -5.65 5.66
CA ILE A 55 -4.81 -4.60 6.69
C ILE A 55 -3.35 -4.25 7.00
N ILE A 56 -2.50 -5.26 7.20
CA ILE A 56 -1.08 -5.07 7.49
C ILE A 56 -0.39 -4.34 6.33
N CYS A 57 -0.71 -4.70 5.09
CA CYS A 57 -0.20 -4.04 3.89
C CYS A 57 -0.55 -2.55 3.85
N GLN A 58 -1.80 -2.20 4.18
CA GLN A 58 -2.23 -0.79 4.20
C GLN A 58 -1.53 0.02 5.30
N ILE A 59 -1.36 -0.57 6.49
CA ILE A 59 -0.65 0.09 7.61
C ILE A 59 0.82 0.28 7.27
N LYS A 60 1.50 -0.75 6.75
CA LYS A 60 2.91 -0.66 6.33
C LYS A 60 3.10 0.33 5.19
N THR A 61 2.17 0.37 4.25
CA THR A 61 2.16 1.39 3.20
C THR A 61 2.09 2.79 3.83
N ALA A 62 1.13 3.05 4.71
CA ALA A 62 1.02 4.34 5.40
C ALA A 62 2.32 4.73 6.12
N GLN A 63 2.92 3.79 6.85
CA GLN A 63 4.20 3.97 7.55
C GLN A 63 5.34 4.38 6.61
N ARG A 64 5.44 3.73 5.44
CA ARG A 64 6.45 4.07 4.43
C ARG A 64 6.25 5.42 3.76
N PHE A 65 5.05 5.98 3.84
CA PHE A 65 4.78 7.35 3.44
C PHE A 65 4.88 8.35 4.60
N GLY A 66 5.39 7.92 5.77
CA GLY A 66 5.60 8.77 6.95
C GLY A 66 4.36 8.96 7.81
N HIS A 67 3.33 8.13 7.66
CA HIS A 67 2.09 8.22 8.43
C HIS A 67 1.92 7.07 9.42
N GLY A 68 1.35 7.37 10.60
CA GLY A 68 1.12 6.37 11.66
C GLY A 68 0.00 5.37 11.35
N ALA A 69 -0.17 4.38 12.25
CA ALA A 69 -1.17 3.32 12.10
C ALA A 69 -2.62 3.84 11.97
N GLY A 70 -2.96 4.95 12.63
CA GLY A 70 -4.27 5.59 12.50
C GLY A 70 -4.59 6.08 11.07
N PHE A 71 -3.57 6.52 10.33
CA PHE A 71 -3.72 6.87 8.91
C PHE A 71 -3.91 5.62 8.05
N GLY A 72 -3.23 4.53 8.39
CA GLY A 72 -3.44 3.21 7.77
C GLY A 72 -4.87 2.69 7.97
N LEU A 73 -5.42 2.85 9.18
CA LEU A 73 -6.84 2.58 9.47
C LEU A 73 -7.77 3.52 8.69
N GLY A 74 -7.43 4.80 8.58
CA GLY A 74 -8.15 5.76 7.73
C GLY A 74 -8.14 5.37 6.25
N LEU A 75 -7.03 4.82 5.74
CA LEU A 75 -6.94 4.26 4.39
C LEU A 75 -7.85 3.05 4.16
N ILE A 76 -8.13 2.28 5.20
CA ILE A 76 -9.01 1.11 5.15
C ILE A 76 -10.48 1.55 5.22
N LEU A 77 -10.83 2.36 6.22
CA LEU A 77 -12.22 2.75 6.49
C LEU A 77 -12.71 3.88 5.57
N LEU A 78 -11.84 4.84 5.24
CA LEU A 78 -12.14 6.04 4.45
C LEU A 78 -11.15 6.19 3.28
N ASN A 79 -10.99 5.11 2.51
CA ASN A 79 -10.05 5.06 1.39
C ASN A 79 -10.21 6.24 0.41
N VAL A 80 -11.46 6.65 0.15
CA VAL A 80 -11.81 7.72 -0.80
C VAL A 80 -11.13 9.06 -0.48
N ILE A 81 -10.83 9.32 0.80
CA ILE A 81 -10.21 10.57 1.25
C ILE A 81 -8.71 10.38 1.48
N PHE A 82 -8.33 9.33 2.20
CA PHE A 82 -6.93 9.11 2.60
C PHE A 82 -6.03 8.70 1.44
N LEU A 83 -6.56 7.99 0.44
CA LEU A 83 -5.78 7.59 -0.72
C LEU A 83 -5.39 8.79 -1.60
N PRO A 84 -6.27 9.75 -1.94
CA PRO A 84 -5.86 11.01 -2.56
C PRO A 84 -4.86 11.83 -1.75
N ILE A 85 -5.00 11.87 -0.41
CA ILE A 85 -4.02 12.55 0.46
C ILE A 85 -2.64 11.92 0.31
N LEU A 86 -2.56 10.59 0.30
CA LEU A 86 -1.32 9.86 0.06
C LEU A 86 -0.77 10.12 -1.37
N ALA A 87 -1.67 10.12 -2.35
CA ALA A 87 -1.36 10.28 -3.78
C ALA A 87 -0.82 11.67 -4.13
N PHE A 88 -1.45 12.74 -3.62
CA PHE A 88 -1.20 14.12 -4.04
C PHE A 88 -0.63 15.01 -2.93
N GLY A 89 -0.64 14.55 -1.68
CA GLY A 89 -0.03 15.26 -0.56
C GLY A 89 1.49 15.32 -0.64
N SER A 90 2.11 16.00 0.32
CA SER A 90 3.57 16.15 0.41
C SER A 90 4.31 14.93 0.96
N SER A 91 3.61 13.84 1.26
CA SER A 91 4.20 12.59 1.78
C SER A 91 5.21 12.00 0.79
N ARG A 92 6.38 11.65 1.32
CA ARG A 92 7.50 11.05 0.58
C ARG A 92 7.59 9.58 0.93
N TYR A 93 7.76 8.74 -0.09
CA TYR A 93 7.94 7.32 0.08
C TYR A 93 9.37 7.00 0.53
N THR A 94 9.50 6.23 1.60
CA THR A 94 10.77 5.75 2.14
C THR A 94 10.79 4.21 2.09
N PRO A 95 11.69 3.59 1.31
CA PRO A 95 11.73 2.13 1.13
C PRO A 95 12.13 1.37 2.40
N ASP A 96 12.92 2.00 3.28
CA ASP A 96 13.52 1.38 4.45
C ASP A 96 13.05 2.08 5.74
N HIS A 97 12.43 1.30 6.64
CA HIS A 97 12.15 1.73 8.02
C HIS A 97 13.23 1.24 9.00
N HIS A 98 14.38 0.77 8.50
CA HIS A 98 15.55 0.45 9.33
C HIS A 98 16.30 1.73 9.67
N GLY A 99 15.91 2.43 10.74
CA GLY A 99 16.72 3.53 11.26
C GLY A 99 15.99 4.69 11.93
N GLN A 100 14.92 4.43 12.70
CA GLN A 100 14.43 5.41 13.69
C GLN A 100 14.09 4.70 15.00
N ALA A 101 15.14 4.30 15.71
CA ALA A 101 15.28 4.25 17.16
C ALA A 101 16.78 4.16 17.49
#